data_AF-L9XK70-F1
#
_entry.id   AF-L9XK70-F1
#
_cell.length_a   1.000
_cell.length_b   1.000
_cell.length_c   1.000
_cell.angle_alpha   90.00
_cell.angle_beta   90.00
_cell.angle_gamma   90.00
#
_symmetry.space_group_name_H-M   'P 1'
#
loop_
_entity.id
_entity.type
_entity.pdbx_description
1 polymer ?
#
loop_
_entity_poly.entity_id
_entity_poly.type
_entity_poly.pdbx_seq_one_letter_code
_entity_poly.pdbx_strand_id
1 'polypeptide(L)' 'MGSLKLFRKKARWKREANKTTLYECRNCGQKFATDVDKCSNCESVEIAHYEF' A
#
# COMPACT_ATOMS: atom_id res chain seq x y z
N MET A 1 22.64 41.18 -12.08
CA MET A 1 23.43 39.93 -11.93
C MET A 1 23.12 39.34 -10.56
N GLY A 2 22.53 38.14 -10.51
CA GLY A 2 22.06 37.55 -9.24
C GLY A 2 21.36 36.21 -9.45
N SER A 3 22.12 35.27 -10.01
CA SER A 3 21.89 33.85 -10.28
C SER A 3 20.60 33.19 -9.80
N LEU A 4 19.79 32.86 -10.81
CA LEU A 4 19.01 31.64 -11.00
C LEU A 4 19.53 30.45 -10.14
N LYS A 5 18.73 30.01 -9.16
CA LYS A 5 18.96 28.78 -8.40
C LYS A 5 17.73 27.88 -8.49
N LEU A 6 17.43 27.40 -9.70
CA LEU A 6 16.57 26.23 -9.92
C LEU A 6 17.30 24.97 -9.40
N PHE A 7 17.12 24.65 -8.12
CA PHE A 7 17.59 23.38 -7.56
C PHE A 7 16.44 22.37 -7.51
N ARG A 8 16.23 21.76 -8.68
CA ARG A 8 16.00 20.32 -8.90
C ARG A 8 15.92 19.45 -7.64
N LYS A 9 14.78 19.43 -6.96
CA LYS A 9 14.48 18.42 -5.91
C LYS A 9 13.63 17.30 -6.49
N LYS A 10 14.37 16.37 -7.09
CA LYS A 10 14.08 14.96 -7.40
C LYS A 10 12.67 14.49 -6.99
N ALA A 11 11.87 14.14 -8.00
CA ALA A 11 10.72 13.28 -7.88
C ALA A 11 11.12 12.00 -7.11
N ARG A 12 10.77 11.95 -5.83
CA ARG A 12 10.85 10.73 -5.00
C ARG A 12 9.59 9.92 -5.29
N TRP A 13 9.45 9.44 -6.52
CA TRP A 13 8.48 8.41 -6.84
C TRP A 13 8.99 7.11 -6.24
N LYS A 14 8.66 6.90 -4.96
CA LYS A 14 8.53 5.55 -4.45
C LYS A 14 7.40 4.89 -5.24
N ARG A 15 7.74 4.24 -6.36
CA ARG A 15 6.92 3.16 -6.92
C ARG A 15 7.01 2.01 -5.93
N GLU A 16 6.29 2.14 -4.82
CA GLU A 16 6.16 1.05 -3.86
C GLU A 16 5.21 0.02 -4.45
N ALA A 17 5.85 -1.08 -4.88
CA ALA A 17 5.31 -2.41 -5.05
C ALA A 17 3.94 -2.48 -5.74
N ASN A 18 4.01 -2.77 -7.03
CA ASN A 18 2.96 -3.42 -7.82
C ASN A 18 2.61 -4.78 -7.16
N LYS A 19 1.95 -4.74 -6.02
CA LYS A 19 1.22 -5.88 -5.49
C LYS A 19 -0.09 -5.84 -6.21
N THR A 20 -0.14 -6.59 -7.31
CA THR A 20 -1.38 -6.84 -8.07
C THR A 20 -2.43 -7.50 -7.20
N THR A 21 -2.06 -8.02 -6.03
CA THR A 21 -2.96 -8.60 -5.05
C THR A 21 -3.02 -7.77 -3.75
N LEU A 22 -4.24 -7.45 -3.32
CA LEU A 22 -4.55 -6.78 -2.07
C LEU A 22 -5.56 -7.62 -1.29
N TYR A 23 -5.30 -7.83 -0.02
CA TYR A 23 -6.19 -8.58 0.88
C TYR A 23 -6.77 -7.61 1.90
N GLU A 24 -8.06 -7.66 2.16
CA GLU A 24 -8.72 -6.75 3.12
C GLU A 24 -9.65 -7.52 4.05
N CYS A 25 -9.51 -7.30 5.35
CA CYS A 25 -10.44 -7.88 6.32
C CYS A 25 -11.80 -7.18 6.24
N ARG A 26 -12.86 -7.95 6.01
CA ARG A 26 -14.24 -7.45 5.93
C ARG A 26 -14.81 -7.01 7.28
N ASN A 27 -14.24 -7.52 8.37
CA ASN A 27 -14.72 -7.21 9.71
C ASN A 27 -14.12 -5.91 10.29
N CYS A 28 -12.82 -5.63 10.05
CA CYS A 28 -12.15 -4.45 10.62
C CYS A 28 -11.58 -3.47 9.59
N GLY A 29 -11.57 -3.81 8.30
CA GLY A 29 -11.01 -2.98 7.22
C GLY A 29 -9.48 -2.99 7.14
N GLN A 30 -8.79 -3.87 7.86
CA GLN A 30 -7.33 -3.97 7.78
C GLN A 30 -6.89 -4.51 6.41
N LYS A 31 -5.97 -3.80 5.76
CA LYS A 31 -5.42 -4.17 4.46
C LYS A 31 -4.08 -4.89 4.63
N PHE A 32 -3.93 -6.00 3.92
CA PHE A 32 -2.73 -6.81 3.87
C PHE A 32 -2.25 -6.90 2.44
N ALA A 33 -0.94 -7.07 2.35
CA ALA A 33 -0.21 -7.04 1.10
C ALA A 33 0.35 -8.43 0.77
N THR A 34 -0.21 -9.45 1.42
CA THR A 34 0.11 -10.88 1.38
C THR A 34 -1.17 -11.62 1.72
N ASP A 35 -1.30 -12.84 1.19
CA ASP A 35 -2.38 -13.74 1.56
C ASP A 35 -2.35 -14.02 3.07
N VAL A 36 -3.50 -13.88 3.72
CA VAL A 36 -3.67 -14.14 5.15
C VAL A 36 -5.01 -14.84 5.36
N ASP A 37 -5.00 -15.97 6.05
CA ASP A 37 -6.22 -16.69 6.40
C ASP A 37 -6.98 -16.04 7.56
N LYS A 38 -6.27 -15.28 8.41
CA LYS A 38 -6.83 -14.65 9.61
C LYS A 38 -6.29 -13.24 9.79
N CYS A 39 -7.18 -12.31 10.10
CA CYS A 39 -6.80 -10.95 10.43
C CYS A 39 -6.05 -10.89 11.77
N SER A 40 -4.84 -10.33 11.80
CA SER A 40 -4.09 -10.16 13.05
C SER A 40 -4.70 -9.15 14.03
N ASN A 41 -5.65 -8.32 13.58
CA ASN A 41 -6.25 -7.26 14.39
C ASN A 41 -7.55 -7.70 15.07
N CYS A 42 -8.46 -8.33 14.34
CA CYS A 42 -9.76 -8.76 14.85
C CYS A 42 -9.96 -10.28 14.83
N GLU A 43 -8.96 -11.03 14.40
CA GLU A 43 -8.97 -12.49 14.33
C GLU A 43 -10.05 -13.11 13.45
N SER A 44 -10.73 -12.30 12.64
CA SER A 44 -11.70 -12.77 11.66
C SER A 44 -11.00 -13.46 10.49
N VAL A 45 -11.64 -14.49 9.97
CA VAL A 45 -11.23 -15.24 8.77
C VAL A 45 -11.87 -14.71 7.49
N GLU A 46 -12.70 -13.67 7.61
CA GLU A 46 -13.39 -13.03 6.49
C GLU A 46 -12.45 -12.02 5.79
N ILE A 47 -11.57 -12.53 4.94
CA ILE A 47 -10.59 -11.75 4.17
C ILE A 47 -11.01 -11.71 2.69
N ALA A 48 -11.23 -10.51 2.16
CA ALA A 48 -11.51 -10.27 0.76
C ALA A 48 -10.20 -10.16 -0.03
N HIS A 49 -10.14 -10.86 -1.17
CA HIS A 49 -9.00 -10.84 -2.09
C HIS A 49 -9.34 -10.00 -3.32
N TYR A 50 -8.48 -9.03 -3.64
CA TYR A 50 -8.59 -8.15 -4.80
C TYR A 50 -7.37 -8.29 -5.69
N GLU A 51 -7.60 -8.60 -6.96
CA GLU A 51 -6.58 -8.71 -8.00
C GLU A 51 -6.77 -7.54 -8.98
N PHE A 52 -5.72 -6.77 -9.25
CA PHE A 52 -5.71 -5.57 -10.09
C PHE A 52 -4.96 -5.78 -11.42
#